data_AF-A0A4P6XR24-F1
#
_entry.id   AF-A0A4P6XR24-F1
#
_cell.length_a   1.000
_cell.length_b   1.000
_cell.length_c   1.000
_cell.angle_alpha   90.00
_cell.angle_beta   90.00
_cell.angle_gamma   90.00
#
_symmetry.space_group_name_H-M   'P 1'
#
loop_
_entity.id
_entity.type
_entity.pdbx_description
1 polymer ?
#
loop_
_entity_poly.entity_id
_entity_poly.type
_entity_poly.pdbx_seq_one_letter_code
_entity_poly.pdbx_strand_id
1 'polypeptide(L)'
;MQVLPFLTILATALAGQSFNALIIRSGSQYQYSLFKASGSDVAVTGSDMKLVLNSDGSLIDSTSKKYLHVGDDKKLTLADDAQTGFSFKSNYLAYKDSQAFEVCDGGKIEVDSKDSSCVSVAVSAYSPQEVDDVKGTDTALTTKSATSLASATPASSATTAHSATASASGSSDGRKFGLVAIHSGSSVQYSSIKKVKEHPHVFSVGGSAGEDLKLTLDTESSTLVDQDGRGINLDQNTGELGDVAPFGRQPATTGFSIKDGHLSYNGSQDWKACPSGDNVFSLSNKECTGGIDIALKVVTV
;
A
#
# COMPACT_ATOMS: atom_id res chain seq x y z
N MET A 1 3.85 11.21 59.12
CA MET A 1 4.58 10.76 57.92
C MET A 1 3.67 11.01 56.72
N GLN A 2 4.01 12.00 55.90
CA GLN A 2 3.22 12.42 54.75
C GLN A 2 3.82 11.75 53.52
N VAL A 3 3.09 10.79 52.94
CA VAL A 3 3.51 10.04 51.76
C VAL A 3 3.11 10.86 50.54
N LEU A 4 4.09 11.41 49.81
CA LEU A 4 3.83 12.04 48.51
C LEU A 4 3.50 10.94 47.48
N PRO A 5 2.40 11.08 46.72
CA PRO A 5 2.15 10.21 45.58
C PRO A 5 3.11 10.60 44.45
N PHE A 6 4.00 9.67 44.09
CA PHE A 6 4.75 9.74 42.84
C PHE A 6 3.76 9.61 41.67
N LEU A 7 3.57 10.69 40.94
CA LEU A 7 2.86 10.69 39.66
C LEU A 7 3.79 10.05 38.62
N THR A 8 3.59 8.77 38.32
CA THR A 8 4.30 8.12 37.21
C THR A 8 3.67 8.62 35.91
N ILE A 9 4.32 9.56 35.23
CA ILE A 9 3.98 9.90 33.86
C ILE A 9 4.44 8.71 33.02
N LEU A 10 3.51 7.87 32.56
CA LEU A 10 3.81 6.93 31.50
C LEU A 10 4.12 7.75 30.24
N ALA A 11 5.39 7.77 29.83
CA ALA A 11 5.75 8.22 28.51
C ALA A 11 5.14 7.23 27.52
N THR A 12 4.06 7.63 26.86
CA THR A 12 3.59 6.93 25.66
C THR A 12 4.70 7.09 24.63
N ALA A 13 5.33 5.98 24.25
CA ALA A 13 6.25 5.99 23.13
C ALA A 13 5.50 6.57 21.92
N LEU A 14 6.06 7.59 21.29
CA LEU A 14 5.53 8.10 20.04
C LEU A 14 5.76 7.02 18.99
N ALA A 15 4.68 6.40 18.51
CA ALA A 15 4.74 5.34 17.52
C ALA A 15 4.57 5.93 16.11
N GLY A 16 5.41 5.46 15.19
CA GLY A 16 5.25 5.69 13.76
C GLY A 16 4.17 4.79 13.16
N GLN A 17 3.82 5.05 11.90
CA GLN A 17 2.85 4.25 11.17
C GLN A 17 3.44 3.79 9.84
N SER A 18 3.59 2.46 9.67
CA SER A 18 3.97 1.87 8.38
C SER A 18 2.77 1.67 7.48
N PHE A 19 2.91 1.86 6.17
CA PHE A 19 1.84 1.70 5.19
C PHE A 19 2.40 1.65 3.76
N ASN A 20 1.54 1.34 2.79
CA ASN A 20 1.77 1.61 1.37
C ASN A 20 0.88 2.77 0.93
N ALA A 21 1.41 3.73 0.16
CA ALA A 21 0.62 4.88 -0.30
C ALA A 21 -0.23 4.49 -1.53
N LEU A 22 -1.55 4.31 -1.33
CA LEU A 22 -2.53 3.93 -2.35
C LEU A 22 -3.15 5.17 -3.00
N ILE A 23 -3.02 5.26 -4.32
CA ILE A 23 -3.59 6.33 -5.12
C ILE A 23 -5.08 6.08 -5.36
N ILE A 24 -5.90 7.08 -5.03
CA ILE A 24 -7.35 7.08 -5.21
C ILE A 24 -7.71 8.23 -6.14
N ARG A 25 -8.04 7.86 -7.37
CA ARG A 25 -8.60 8.78 -8.37
C ARG A 25 -9.51 8.02 -9.33
N SER A 26 -10.81 8.06 -9.08
CA SER A 26 -11.79 7.36 -9.91
C SER A 26 -11.66 7.78 -11.38
N GLY A 27 -11.63 6.79 -12.27
CA GLY A 27 -11.60 7.01 -13.72
C GLY A 27 -10.25 7.41 -14.29
N SER A 28 -9.17 7.44 -13.49
CA SER A 28 -7.81 7.59 -14.02
C SER A 28 -7.10 6.25 -14.13
N GLN A 29 -6.10 6.20 -15.01
CA GLN A 29 -5.21 5.04 -15.16
C GLN A 29 -4.35 4.76 -13.91
N TYR A 30 -4.28 5.70 -12.97
CA TYR A 30 -3.48 5.59 -11.75
C TYR A 30 -4.29 5.08 -10.55
N GLN A 31 -5.60 4.88 -10.72
CA GLN A 31 -6.46 4.39 -9.65
C GLN A 31 -5.93 3.07 -9.10
N TYR A 32 -5.74 3.01 -7.77
CA TYR A 32 -5.19 1.89 -7.02
C TYR A 32 -3.73 1.56 -7.27
N SER A 33 -2.98 2.45 -7.92
CA SER A 33 -1.52 2.35 -7.98
C SER A 33 -0.92 2.67 -6.61
N LEU A 34 0.28 2.14 -6.35
CA LEU A 34 1.04 2.45 -5.14
C LEU A 34 2.19 3.40 -5.47
N PHE A 35 2.66 4.15 -4.47
CA PHE A 35 3.97 4.80 -4.59
C PHE A 35 5.07 3.74 -4.75
N LYS A 36 5.98 4.01 -5.69
CA LYS A 36 7.14 3.20 -6.02
C LYS A 36 8.36 4.11 -6.12
N ALA A 37 9.53 3.54 -5.82
CA ALA A 37 10.81 4.23 -5.98
C ALA A 37 11.27 4.07 -7.43
N SER A 38 11.58 5.19 -8.09
CA SER A 38 12.08 5.26 -9.46
C SER A 38 13.36 6.07 -9.49
N GLY A 39 14.48 5.44 -9.14
CA GLY A 39 15.75 6.15 -8.95
C GLY A 39 15.69 7.06 -7.73
N SER A 40 15.88 8.37 -7.92
CA SER A 40 15.70 9.38 -6.88
C SER A 40 14.26 9.89 -6.75
N ASP A 41 13.38 9.55 -7.69
CA ASP A 41 12.01 10.07 -7.73
C ASP A 41 11.03 9.07 -7.11
N VAL A 42 9.89 9.58 -6.63
CA VAL A 42 8.72 8.76 -6.31
C VAL A 42 7.75 8.79 -7.49
N ALA A 43 7.27 7.63 -7.90
CA ALA A 43 6.40 7.45 -9.06
C ALA A 43 5.38 6.33 -8.84
N VAL A 44 4.47 6.11 -9.80
CA VAL A 44 3.53 4.97 -9.82
C VAL A 44 4.14 3.70 -10.43
N THR A 45 5.33 3.82 -11.01
CA THR A 45 6.13 2.72 -11.57
C THR A 45 7.50 2.70 -10.92
N GLY A 46 8.07 1.51 -10.70
CA GLY A 46 9.39 1.37 -10.08
C GLY A 46 9.42 0.19 -9.13
N SER A 47 10.35 0.22 -8.18
CA SER A 47 10.45 -0.77 -7.10
C SER A 47 9.49 -0.46 -5.96
N ASP A 48 9.04 -1.51 -5.27
CA ASP A 48 8.16 -1.38 -4.11
C ASP A 48 8.81 -0.57 -3.00
N MET A 49 7.99 0.24 -2.33
CA MET A 49 8.40 1.03 -1.17
C MET A 49 7.62 0.54 0.05
N LYS A 50 8.25 0.61 1.23
CA LYS A 50 7.56 0.37 2.50
C LYS A 50 7.65 1.64 3.33
N LEU A 51 6.61 2.47 3.25
CA LEU A 51 6.60 3.78 3.89
C LEU A 51 6.37 3.65 5.39
N VAL A 52 7.02 4.53 6.16
CA VAL A 52 6.76 4.79 7.57
C VAL A 52 6.61 6.28 7.76
N LEU A 53 5.45 6.72 8.23
CA LEU A 53 5.25 8.07 8.75
C LEU A 53 5.70 8.05 10.20
N ASN A 54 6.86 8.66 10.46
CA ASN A 54 7.39 8.82 11.81
C ASN A 54 6.56 9.83 12.61
N SER A 55 6.65 9.75 13.93
CA SER A 55 5.92 10.61 14.85
C SER A 55 6.30 12.10 14.76
N ASP A 56 7.49 12.40 14.23
CA ASP A 56 7.96 13.76 13.96
C ASP A 56 7.39 14.36 12.65
N GLY A 57 6.58 13.59 11.91
CA GLY A 57 6.01 13.99 10.63
C GLY A 57 6.96 13.85 9.45
N SER A 58 8.09 13.15 9.60
CA SER A 58 8.92 12.70 8.49
C SER A 58 8.37 11.41 7.87
N LEU A 59 8.49 11.27 6.55
CA LEU A 59 8.04 10.09 5.83
C LEU A 59 9.27 9.38 5.25
N ILE A 60 9.45 8.10 5.55
CA ILE A 60 10.64 7.33 5.15
C ILE A 60 10.25 6.06 4.42
N ASP A 61 10.96 5.73 3.34
CA ASP A 61 10.97 4.38 2.79
C ASP A 61 11.89 3.49 3.64
N SER A 62 11.29 2.63 4.46
CA SER A 62 12.00 1.76 5.39
C SER A 62 12.84 0.68 4.70
N THR A 63 12.64 0.44 3.40
CA THR A 63 13.46 -0.47 2.58
C THR A 63 14.78 0.19 2.20
N SER A 64 14.74 1.35 1.53
CA SER A 64 15.95 2.08 1.11
C SER A 64 16.59 2.92 2.23
N LYS A 65 15.88 3.12 3.35
CA LYS A 65 16.25 4.03 4.45
C LYS A 65 16.42 5.48 4.00
N LYS A 66 15.67 5.88 2.97
CA LYS A 66 15.62 7.25 2.45
C LYS A 66 14.29 7.92 2.79
N TYR A 67 14.36 9.19 3.17
CA TYR A 67 13.19 10.02 3.44
C TYR A 67 12.58 10.54 2.15
N LEU A 68 11.26 10.74 2.17
CA LEU A 68 10.55 11.42 1.11
C LEU A 68 10.66 12.92 1.34
N HIS A 69 11.03 13.65 0.29
CA HIS A 69 11.15 15.09 0.26
C HIS A 69 10.24 15.66 -0.83
N VAL A 70 9.54 16.74 -0.51
CA VAL A 70 8.93 17.63 -1.49
C VAL A 70 9.93 18.73 -1.81
N GLY A 71 10.48 18.70 -3.02
CA GLY A 71 11.40 19.71 -3.53
C GLY A 71 10.72 21.05 -3.83
N ASP A 72 11.53 22.09 -4.06
CA ASP A 72 11.02 23.41 -4.47
C ASP A 72 10.27 23.36 -5.81
N ASP A 73 10.65 22.40 -6.67
CA ASP A 73 9.99 22.08 -7.94
C ASP A 73 8.75 21.19 -7.76
N LYS A 74 8.29 21.01 -6.52
CA LYS A 74 7.10 20.23 -6.13
C LYS A 74 7.22 18.72 -6.33
N LYS A 75 8.35 18.21 -6.83
CA LYS A 75 8.55 16.78 -7.01
C LYS A 75 8.75 16.08 -5.67
N LEU A 76 8.19 14.89 -5.57
CA LEU A 76 8.41 13.98 -4.46
C LEU A 76 9.63 13.09 -4.78
N THR A 77 10.69 13.22 -3.98
CA THR A 77 11.98 12.55 -4.20
C THR A 77 12.47 11.83 -2.94
N LEU A 78 13.43 10.92 -3.10
CA LEU A 78 14.11 10.22 -2.02
C LEU A 78 15.42 10.93 -1.64
N ALA A 79 15.59 11.22 -0.36
CA ALA A 79 16.74 11.92 0.22
C ALA A 79 17.28 11.22 1.48
N ASP A 80 18.47 11.59 1.91
CA ASP A 80 19.13 10.94 3.06
C ASP A 80 18.76 11.62 4.41
N ASP A 81 18.43 12.92 4.39
CA ASP A 81 18.00 13.70 5.54
C ASP A 81 16.48 13.73 5.70
N ALA A 82 15.98 13.93 6.92
CA ALA A 82 14.55 13.95 7.18
C ALA A 82 13.92 15.30 6.78
N GLN A 83 12.78 15.25 6.09
CA GLN A 83 11.89 16.40 5.92
C GLN A 83 10.57 16.14 6.63
N THR A 84 10.19 17.05 7.53
CA THR A 84 8.93 16.97 8.28
C THR A 84 7.80 17.71 7.55
N GLY A 85 6.58 17.41 7.94
CA GLY A 85 5.35 18.04 7.42
C GLY A 85 4.38 17.06 6.77
N PHE A 86 4.72 15.78 6.69
CA PHE A 86 3.76 14.74 6.30
C PHE A 86 2.82 14.43 7.47
N SER A 87 1.56 14.16 7.15
CA SER A 87 0.54 13.76 8.13
C SER A 87 -0.61 13.02 7.46
N PHE A 88 -1.51 12.43 8.23
CA PHE A 88 -2.81 11.98 7.74
C PHE A 88 -3.92 12.95 8.13
N LYS A 89 -4.70 13.38 7.14
CA LYS A 89 -5.90 14.19 7.32
C LYS A 89 -7.09 13.41 6.75
N SER A 90 -8.08 13.11 7.57
CA SER A 90 -9.27 12.36 7.14
C SER A 90 -8.94 11.07 6.35
N ASN A 91 -7.94 10.31 6.81
CA ASN A 91 -7.39 9.08 6.21
C ASN A 91 -6.58 9.24 4.91
N TYR A 92 -6.35 10.48 4.43
CA TYR A 92 -5.48 10.73 3.29
C TYR A 92 -4.19 11.39 3.72
N LEU A 93 -3.09 10.98 3.09
CA LEU A 93 -1.78 11.59 3.25
C LEU A 93 -1.88 13.07 2.85
N ALA A 94 -1.23 13.91 3.65
CA ALA A 94 -1.08 15.33 3.43
C ALA A 94 0.38 15.72 3.62
N TYR A 95 0.80 16.78 2.95
CA TYR A 95 2.06 17.47 3.22
C TYR A 95 1.75 18.94 3.51
N LYS A 96 2.20 19.43 4.67
CA LYS A 96 1.90 20.79 5.18
C LYS A 96 0.40 21.11 5.07
N ASP A 97 -0.43 20.20 5.59
CA ASP A 97 -1.90 20.26 5.60
C ASP A 97 -2.61 20.21 4.24
N SER A 98 -1.86 20.10 3.14
CA SER A 98 -2.39 19.95 1.78
C SER A 98 -2.44 18.48 1.36
N GLN A 99 -3.59 18.04 0.83
CA GLN A 99 -3.79 16.73 0.22
C GLN A 99 -3.66 16.79 -1.32
N ALA A 100 -3.10 17.87 -1.86
CA ALA A 100 -2.93 18.08 -3.30
C ALA A 100 -1.72 17.28 -3.81
N PHE A 101 -1.89 15.97 -3.97
CA PHE A 101 -0.92 15.14 -4.69
C PHE A 101 -1.34 15.05 -6.15
N GLU A 102 -0.37 15.04 -7.05
CA GLU A 102 -0.61 14.85 -8.47
C GLU A 102 0.28 13.75 -9.05
N VAL A 103 -0.23 13.07 -10.08
CA VAL A 103 0.56 12.18 -10.93
C VAL A 103 0.81 12.89 -12.26
N CYS A 104 2.08 13.17 -12.56
CA CYS A 104 2.53 13.92 -13.73
C CYS A 104 3.16 13.01 -14.79
N ASP A 105 3.71 13.61 -15.85
CA ASP A 105 4.38 12.91 -16.94
C ASP A 105 5.40 11.86 -16.45
N GLY A 106 5.35 10.69 -17.08
CA GLY A 106 6.16 9.53 -16.66
C GLY A 106 5.70 8.89 -15.35
N GLY A 107 4.54 9.28 -14.80
CA GLY A 107 3.98 8.71 -13.59
C GLY A 107 4.61 9.21 -12.29
N LYS A 108 5.35 10.32 -12.35
CA LYS A 108 6.02 10.93 -11.19
C LYS A 108 5.00 11.58 -10.26
N ILE A 109 5.29 11.55 -8.96
CA ILE A 109 4.45 12.18 -7.94
C ILE A 109 4.94 13.60 -7.67
N GLU A 110 4.01 14.55 -7.73
CA GLU A 110 4.22 15.94 -7.32
C GLU A 110 3.22 16.34 -6.23
N VAL A 111 3.49 17.47 -5.58
CA VAL A 111 2.64 18.03 -4.51
C VAL A 111 2.33 19.50 -4.79
N ASP A 112 1.05 19.84 -4.89
CA ASP A 112 0.57 21.20 -5.19
C ASP A 112 1.12 21.73 -6.53
N SER A 113 1.21 20.83 -7.51
CA SER A 113 1.64 21.17 -8.87
C SER A 113 0.55 21.98 -9.59
N LYS A 114 0.98 23.03 -10.28
CA LYS A 114 0.10 23.87 -11.11
C LYS A 114 0.11 23.46 -12.57
N ASP A 115 0.78 22.35 -12.89
CA ASP A 115 0.84 21.85 -14.26
C ASP A 115 -0.49 21.17 -14.63
N SER A 116 -1.12 21.70 -15.68
CA SER A 116 -2.35 21.17 -16.26
C SER A 116 -2.22 19.76 -16.86
N SER A 117 -0.99 19.29 -17.11
CA SER A 117 -0.70 17.93 -17.59
C SER A 117 -0.87 16.88 -16.50
N CYS A 118 -0.80 17.29 -15.23
CA CYS A 118 -0.86 16.39 -14.09
C CYS A 118 -2.30 16.04 -13.69
N VAL A 119 -2.48 14.84 -13.16
CA VAL A 119 -3.76 14.37 -12.65
C VAL A 119 -3.76 14.46 -11.12
N SER A 120 -4.62 15.29 -10.55
CA SER A 120 -4.80 15.33 -9.09
C SER A 120 -5.34 14.01 -8.56
N VAL A 121 -4.77 13.55 -7.45
CA VAL A 121 -5.11 12.28 -6.81
C VAL A 121 -5.22 12.46 -5.30
N ALA A 122 -6.02 11.61 -4.65
CA ALA A 122 -5.94 11.43 -3.20
C ALA A 122 -5.02 10.24 -2.91
N VAL A 123 -4.31 10.27 -1.79
CA VAL A 123 -3.39 9.19 -1.38
C VAL A 123 -3.85 8.67 -0.02
N SER A 124 -4.26 7.41 0.07
CA SER A 124 -4.66 6.78 1.33
C SER A 124 -3.57 5.84 1.83
N ALA A 125 -3.49 5.64 3.15
CA ALA A 125 -2.76 4.52 3.70
C ALA A 125 -3.44 3.20 3.31
N TYR A 126 -2.70 2.31 2.66
CA TYR A 126 -3.06 0.91 2.48
C TYR A 126 -2.23 0.07 3.44
N SER A 127 -2.89 -0.88 4.12
CA SER A 127 -2.24 -1.78 5.07
C SER A 127 -1.49 -1.07 6.21
N PRO A 128 -2.11 -0.09 6.92
CA PRO A 128 -1.44 0.62 7.99
C PRO A 128 -1.18 -0.30 9.20
N GLN A 129 0.02 -0.19 9.78
CA GLN A 129 0.42 -0.86 11.02
C GLN A 129 1.23 0.10 11.90
N GLU A 130 0.96 0.09 13.19
CA GLU A 130 1.74 0.82 14.18
C GLU A 130 3.13 0.19 14.31
N VAL A 131 4.17 1.01 14.29
CA VAL A 131 5.58 0.60 14.35
C VAL A 131 6.39 1.61 15.14
N ASP A 132 7.61 1.25 15.56
CA ASP A 132 8.55 2.24 16.07
C ASP A 132 9.00 3.19 14.94
N ASP A 133 9.33 4.42 15.30
CA ASP A 133 9.95 5.38 14.38
C ASP A 133 11.24 4.81 13.77
N VAL A 134 11.44 5.06 12.48
CA VAL A 134 12.60 4.57 11.72
C VAL A 134 13.52 5.73 11.37
N LYS A 135 14.82 5.53 11.60
CA LYS A 135 15.87 6.46 11.18
C LYS A 135 16.45 6.09 9.81
N GLY A 136 16.74 7.09 9.01
CA GLY A 136 17.46 6.96 7.75
C GLY A 136 18.93 6.59 7.93
N THR A 137 19.62 6.40 6.81
CA THR A 137 21.07 6.15 6.83
C THR A 137 21.78 7.46 7.17
N ASP A 138 22.40 7.54 8.35
CA ASP A 138 23.26 8.65 8.71
C ASP A 138 24.50 8.64 7.79
N THR A 139 24.43 9.33 6.65
CA THR A 139 25.65 9.72 5.95
C THR A 139 26.22 10.90 6.72
N ALA A 140 27.04 10.60 7.73
CA ALA A 140 27.82 11.62 8.43
C ALA A 140 28.61 12.44 7.39
N LEU A 141 28.14 13.67 7.16
CA LEU A 141 28.82 14.69 6.37
C LEU A 141 30.19 14.95 7.00
N THR A 142 31.22 14.28 6.49
CA THR A 142 32.60 14.71 6.68
C THR A 142 32.81 15.91 5.77
N THR A 143 32.60 17.09 6.33
CA THR A 143 32.99 18.36 5.73
C THR A 143 34.50 18.36 5.54
N LYS A 144 34.96 18.13 4.31
CA LYS A 144 36.28 18.58 3.86
C LYS A 144 36.10 19.47 2.64
N SER A 145 36.18 20.76 2.90
CA SER A 145 36.55 21.76 1.90
C SER A 145 37.78 21.32 1.14
N ALA A 146 37.69 21.26 -0.18
CA ALA A 146 38.83 21.46 -1.06
C ALA A 146 38.35 22.18 -2.33
N THR A 147 38.95 23.34 -2.55
CA THR A 147 38.76 24.23 -3.68
C THR A 147 39.44 23.68 -4.94
N SER A 148 38.80 23.92 -6.08
CA SER A 148 39.40 24.38 -7.36
C SER A 148 39.38 23.45 -8.60
N LEU A 149 38.77 24.04 -9.65
CA LEU A 149 39.19 24.17 -11.06
C LEU A 149 38.99 23.02 -12.09
N ALA A 150 37.93 23.24 -12.89
CA ALA A 150 37.90 23.42 -14.36
C ALA A 150 37.87 22.22 -15.36
N SER A 151 36.84 22.30 -16.22
CA SER A 151 36.74 22.03 -17.67
C SER A 151 36.89 20.61 -18.24
N ALA A 152 35.82 20.10 -18.87
CA ALA A 152 35.63 20.18 -20.33
C ALA A 152 34.38 19.39 -20.80
N THR A 153 33.58 20.02 -21.67
CA THR A 153 32.54 19.40 -22.54
C THR A 153 33.20 18.72 -23.76
N PRO A 154 32.54 17.76 -24.44
CA PRO A 154 31.79 18.13 -25.65
C PRO A 154 30.50 17.33 -25.93
N ALA A 155 29.84 17.74 -27.01
CA ALA A 155 28.44 17.59 -27.40
C ALA A 155 28.01 16.31 -28.16
N SER A 156 26.68 16.23 -28.34
CA SER A 156 25.90 15.61 -29.45
C SER A 156 25.63 14.09 -29.37
N SER A 157 24.44 13.54 -29.65
CA SER A 157 23.45 13.87 -30.69
C SER A 157 22.05 13.29 -30.39
N ALA A 158 21.02 13.84 -31.04
CA ALA A 158 19.61 13.44 -31.04
C ALA A 158 19.32 12.08 -31.71
N THR A 159 18.15 11.45 -31.41
CA THR A 159 17.23 10.77 -32.36
C THR A 159 15.92 10.34 -31.68
N THR A 160 14.81 10.91 -32.19
CA THR A 160 13.45 10.40 -32.50
C THR A 160 12.67 9.39 -31.63
N ALA A 161 11.39 9.77 -31.41
CA ALA A 161 10.21 9.11 -30.86
C ALA A 161 10.00 7.60 -31.11
N HIS A 162 9.20 6.95 -30.24
CA HIS A 162 7.99 6.19 -30.62
C HIS A 162 7.06 6.02 -29.41
N SER A 163 5.77 6.28 -29.62
CA SER A 163 4.68 6.06 -28.69
C SER A 163 4.51 4.57 -28.37
N ALA A 164 4.33 4.24 -27.09
CA ALA A 164 3.83 2.93 -26.67
C ALA A 164 2.70 3.14 -25.66
N THR A 165 1.48 3.00 -26.14
CA THR A 165 0.28 2.79 -25.34
C THR A 165 0.42 1.44 -24.63
N ALA A 166 0.72 1.45 -23.34
CA ALA A 166 0.70 0.25 -22.51
C ALA A 166 -0.65 0.12 -21.81
N SER A 167 -1.58 -0.62 -22.42
CA SER A 167 -2.71 -1.21 -21.70
C SER A 167 -2.18 -2.27 -20.75
N ALA A 168 -2.26 -2.01 -19.45
CA ALA A 168 -1.88 -2.94 -18.40
C ALA A 168 -2.95 -4.05 -18.23
N SER A 169 -2.91 -5.07 -19.10
CA SER A 169 -3.42 -6.40 -18.75
C SER A 169 -2.31 -7.16 -18.04
N GLY A 170 -2.17 -6.92 -16.73
CA GLY A 170 -1.24 -7.65 -15.89
C GLY A 170 -1.70 -9.08 -15.66
N SER A 171 -1.12 -10.04 -16.40
CA SER A 171 -1.11 -11.43 -15.95
C SER A 171 -0.34 -11.48 -14.62
N SER A 172 -1.05 -11.81 -13.54
CA SER A 172 -0.53 -11.93 -12.18
C SER A 172 0.13 -13.28 -11.90
N ASP A 173 0.30 -14.12 -12.92
CA ASP A 173 0.80 -15.48 -12.76
C ASP A 173 2.17 -15.48 -12.07
N GLY A 174 2.24 -16.19 -10.94
CA GLY A 174 3.45 -16.29 -10.11
C GLY A 174 3.88 -15.02 -9.36
N ARG A 175 3.18 -13.89 -9.49
CA ARG A 175 3.50 -12.65 -8.75
C ARG A 175 2.68 -12.56 -7.48
N LYS A 176 3.30 -12.06 -6.40
CA LYS A 176 2.61 -11.75 -5.16
C LYS A 176 1.75 -10.50 -5.34
N PHE A 177 0.55 -10.53 -4.78
CA PHE A 177 -0.37 -9.39 -4.78
C PHE A 177 -1.16 -9.32 -3.47
N GLY A 178 -1.60 -8.12 -3.10
CA GLY A 178 -2.55 -7.89 -2.03
C GLY A 178 -3.96 -7.67 -2.58
N LEU A 179 -4.93 -7.56 -1.66
CA LEU A 179 -6.33 -7.28 -1.98
C LEU A 179 -6.82 -6.06 -1.21
N VAL A 180 -7.54 -5.19 -1.92
CA VAL A 180 -8.23 -4.02 -1.38
C VAL A 180 -9.73 -4.19 -1.56
N ALA A 181 -10.50 -4.01 -0.49
CA ALA A 181 -11.95 -4.00 -0.54
C ALA A 181 -12.46 -2.67 -1.14
N ILE A 182 -13.32 -2.77 -2.16
CA ILE A 182 -13.92 -1.62 -2.84
C ILE A 182 -15.43 -1.66 -2.67
N HIS A 183 -15.94 -0.73 -1.86
CA HIS A 183 -17.35 -0.38 -1.83
C HIS A 183 -17.50 1.09 -1.40
N SER A 184 -17.91 1.94 -2.35
CA SER A 184 -17.96 3.39 -2.12
C SER A 184 -18.92 3.76 -1.00
N GLY A 185 -18.46 4.54 -0.03
CA GLY A 185 -19.27 5.02 1.08
C GLY A 185 -19.44 4.03 2.23
N SER A 186 -18.76 2.88 2.20
CA SER A 186 -18.75 1.92 3.32
C SER A 186 -17.58 2.16 4.28
N SER A 187 -17.70 1.62 5.49
CA SER A 187 -16.62 1.56 6.48
C SER A 187 -15.43 0.68 6.06
N VAL A 188 -15.63 -0.23 5.11
CA VAL A 188 -14.60 -1.15 4.60
C VAL A 188 -13.94 -0.67 3.30
N GLN A 189 -14.31 0.53 2.83
CA GLN A 189 -13.73 1.09 1.62
C GLN A 189 -12.22 1.24 1.75
N TYR A 190 -11.47 0.72 0.78
CA TYR A 190 -10.01 0.71 0.73
C TYR A 190 -9.32 -0.08 1.85
N SER A 191 -10.08 -0.87 2.61
CA SER A 191 -9.52 -1.76 3.62
C SER A 191 -8.72 -2.88 2.97
N SER A 192 -7.57 -3.23 3.57
CA SER A 192 -6.83 -4.42 3.18
C SER A 192 -7.52 -5.68 3.65
N ILE A 193 -7.25 -6.79 2.97
CA ILE A 193 -7.62 -8.12 3.47
C ILE A 193 -6.50 -8.61 4.37
N LYS A 194 -6.84 -9.10 5.57
CA LYS A 194 -5.88 -9.50 6.60
C LYS A 194 -5.97 -10.97 6.95
N LYS A 195 -4.81 -11.56 7.19
CA LYS A 195 -4.63 -12.88 7.78
C LYS A 195 -4.39 -12.74 9.27
N VAL A 196 -5.28 -13.31 10.08
CA VAL A 196 -5.20 -13.28 11.54
C VAL A 196 -4.93 -14.69 12.05
N LYS A 197 -3.92 -14.82 12.91
CA LYS A 197 -3.41 -16.13 13.36
C LYS A 197 -4.43 -16.88 14.21
N GLU A 198 -5.27 -16.16 14.94
CA GLU A 198 -6.28 -16.70 15.85
C GLU A 198 -7.47 -17.33 15.09
N HIS A 199 -7.71 -16.92 13.85
CA HIS A 199 -8.80 -17.45 13.01
C HIS A 199 -8.33 -17.68 11.55
N PRO A 200 -7.38 -18.60 11.32
CA PRO A 200 -6.77 -18.79 10.00
C PRO A 200 -7.74 -19.36 8.95
N HIS A 201 -8.92 -19.84 9.37
CA HIS A 201 -9.96 -20.36 8.49
C HIS A 201 -10.77 -19.26 7.80
N VAL A 202 -10.62 -17.99 8.22
CA VAL A 202 -11.33 -16.86 7.63
C VAL A 202 -10.47 -15.60 7.67
N PHE A 203 -10.31 -14.94 6.53
CA PHE A 203 -9.62 -13.67 6.41
C PHE A 203 -10.50 -12.51 6.86
N SER A 204 -9.90 -11.47 7.42
CA SER A 204 -10.59 -10.26 7.81
C SER A 204 -10.58 -9.21 6.70
N VAL A 205 -11.65 -8.41 6.63
CA VAL A 205 -11.70 -7.20 5.81
C VAL A 205 -11.41 -6.01 6.72
N GLY A 206 -10.20 -5.46 6.62
CA GLY A 206 -9.72 -4.37 7.46
C GLY A 206 -9.30 -4.80 8.87
N GLY A 207 -9.36 -3.85 9.81
CA GLY A 207 -8.97 -4.04 11.21
C GLY A 207 -7.48 -3.87 11.49
N SER A 208 -7.09 -3.85 12.76
CA SER A 208 -5.70 -3.73 13.22
C SER A 208 -5.04 -5.08 13.48
N ALA A 209 -5.81 -6.15 13.68
CA ALA A 209 -5.29 -7.48 13.95
C ALA A 209 -4.72 -8.15 12.69
N GLY A 210 -3.73 -9.02 12.90
CA GLY A 210 -3.13 -9.83 11.85
C GLY A 210 -2.23 -9.05 10.88
N GLU A 211 -1.82 -9.75 9.83
CA GLU A 211 -0.95 -9.25 8.78
C GLU A 211 -1.72 -9.09 7.47
N ASP A 212 -1.30 -8.18 6.60
CA ASP A 212 -1.93 -8.03 5.29
C ASP A 212 -1.70 -9.26 4.43
N LEU A 213 -2.80 -9.77 3.88
CA LEU A 213 -2.80 -10.96 3.05
C LEU A 213 -2.06 -10.69 1.75
N LYS A 214 -1.09 -11.56 1.44
CA LYS A 214 -0.42 -11.61 0.15
C LYS A 214 -0.71 -12.94 -0.50
N LEU A 215 -1.11 -12.90 -1.75
CA LEU A 215 -1.53 -14.07 -2.50
C LEU A 215 -0.65 -14.25 -3.73
N THR A 216 -0.48 -15.50 -4.12
CA THR A 216 0.01 -15.90 -5.44
C THR A 216 -1.10 -16.70 -6.12
N LEU A 217 -1.42 -16.35 -7.36
CA LEU A 217 -2.34 -17.11 -8.20
C LEU A 217 -1.52 -18.07 -9.06
N ASP A 218 -1.81 -19.36 -8.93
CA ASP A 218 -1.42 -20.37 -9.91
C ASP A 218 -2.50 -20.40 -10.99
N THR A 219 -2.18 -19.91 -12.18
CA THR A 219 -3.15 -19.83 -13.28
C THR A 219 -3.44 -21.18 -13.94
N GLU A 220 -2.55 -22.16 -13.82
CA GLU A 220 -2.76 -23.50 -14.39
C GLU A 220 -3.80 -24.27 -13.56
N SER A 221 -3.69 -24.20 -12.23
CA SER A 221 -4.63 -24.86 -11.32
C SER A 221 -5.80 -23.98 -10.89
N SER A 222 -5.76 -22.67 -11.20
CA SER A 222 -6.72 -21.67 -10.72
C SER A 222 -6.87 -21.68 -9.19
N THR A 223 -5.77 -21.89 -8.48
CA THR A 223 -5.70 -21.90 -7.01
C THR A 223 -4.90 -20.72 -6.48
N LEU A 224 -5.17 -20.36 -5.23
CA LEU A 224 -4.42 -19.32 -4.51
C LEU A 224 -3.58 -19.93 -3.41
N VAL A 225 -2.41 -19.33 -3.19
CA VAL A 225 -1.51 -19.63 -2.08
C VAL A 225 -1.15 -18.32 -1.38
N ASP A 226 -1.11 -18.32 -0.05
CA ASP A 226 -0.77 -17.15 0.76
C ASP A 226 0.74 -16.88 0.88
N GLN A 227 1.11 -15.87 1.68
CA GLN A 227 2.51 -15.53 1.97
C GLN A 227 3.32 -16.64 2.64
N ASP A 228 2.69 -17.62 3.29
CA ASP A 228 3.31 -18.71 4.03
C ASP A 228 3.37 -20.02 3.21
N GLY A 229 2.91 -19.99 1.96
CA GLY A 229 2.86 -21.18 1.12
C GLY A 229 1.64 -22.08 1.40
N ARG A 230 0.63 -21.59 2.13
CA ARG A 230 -0.61 -22.32 2.41
C ARG A 230 -1.64 -22.07 1.33
N GLY A 231 -2.26 -23.14 0.85
CA GLY A 231 -3.39 -23.03 -0.07
C GLY A 231 -4.57 -22.32 0.57
N ILE A 232 -5.33 -21.59 -0.24
CA ILE A 232 -6.56 -20.89 0.17
C ILE A 232 -7.76 -21.82 0.00
N ASN A 233 -8.63 -21.85 1.01
CA ASN A 233 -9.89 -22.56 1.01
C ASN A 233 -11.06 -21.57 1.02
N LEU A 234 -12.06 -21.84 0.18
CA LEU A 234 -13.36 -21.22 0.22
C LEU A 234 -14.37 -22.25 0.72
N ASP A 235 -14.83 -22.10 1.96
CA ASP A 235 -15.79 -23.02 2.56
C ASP A 235 -17.12 -22.94 1.81
N GLN A 236 -17.52 -24.03 1.15
CA GLN A 236 -18.74 -24.06 0.34
C GLN A 236 -20.02 -24.03 1.17
N ASN A 237 -19.95 -24.23 2.49
CA ASN A 237 -21.09 -24.13 3.40
C ASN A 237 -21.25 -22.69 3.90
N THR A 238 -20.20 -22.09 4.44
CA THR A 238 -20.25 -20.74 5.05
C THR A 238 -19.99 -19.61 4.06
N GLY A 239 -19.27 -19.89 2.97
CA GLY A 239 -18.77 -18.90 2.02
C GLY A 239 -17.48 -18.21 2.46
N GLU A 240 -16.95 -18.55 3.64
CA GLU A 240 -15.77 -17.90 4.21
C GLU A 240 -14.51 -18.27 3.42
N LEU A 241 -13.65 -17.27 3.19
CA LEU A 241 -12.37 -17.43 2.53
C LEU A 241 -11.24 -17.36 3.56
N GLY A 242 -10.38 -18.36 3.62
CA GLY A 242 -9.23 -18.41 4.53
C GLY A 242 -8.19 -19.44 4.11
N ASP A 243 -7.24 -19.74 4.99
CA ASP A 243 -6.28 -20.80 4.75
C ASP A 243 -6.96 -22.18 4.82
N VAL A 244 -6.44 -23.13 4.05
CA VAL A 244 -6.70 -24.56 4.29
C VAL A 244 -6.35 -24.87 5.75
N ALA A 245 -7.32 -25.36 6.52
CA ALA A 245 -7.16 -25.66 7.95
C ALA A 245 -5.91 -26.53 8.24
N PRO A 246 -5.22 -26.31 9.38
CA PRO A 246 -3.85 -26.80 9.63
C PRO A 246 -3.67 -28.33 9.72
N PHE A 247 -4.70 -29.13 9.43
CA PHE A 247 -4.63 -30.60 9.43
C PHE A 247 -4.94 -31.24 8.07
N GLY A 248 -4.58 -30.56 6.98
CA GLY A 248 -4.04 -31.20 5.77
C GLY A 248 -4.94 -32.18 5.01
N ARG A 249 -6.26 -32.00 4.99
CA ARG A 249 -7.17 -32.89 4.23
C ARG A 249 -7.89 -32.25 3.07
N GLN A 250 -7.88 -30.92 2.95
CA GLN A 250 -8.58 -30.24 1.87
C GLN A 250 -7.57 -29.61 0.91
N PRO A 251 -7.65 -29.90 -0.40
CA PRO A 251 -6.87 -29.17 -1.39
C PRO A 251 -7.29 -27.69 -1.39
N ALA A 252 -6.41 -26.83 -1.89
CA ALA A 252 -6.77 -25.44 -2.18
C ALA A 252 -7.99 -25.41 -3.10
N THR A 253 -8.87 -24.44 -2.88
CA THR A 253 -10.04 -24.27 -3.74
C THR A 253 -9.59 -23.84 -5.14
N THR A 254 -10.09 -24.52 -6.17
CA THR A 254 -9.90 -24.17 -7.58
C THR A 254 -11.00 -23.23 -8.07
N GLY A 255 -10.70 -22.40 -9.06
CA GLY A 255 -11.67 -21.52 -9.73
C GLY A 255 -11.43 -20.03 -9.49
N PHE A 256 -10.31 -19.67 -8.85
CA PHE A 256 -9.90 -18.28 -8.73
C PHE A 256 -9.33 -17.76 -10.05
N SER A 257 -9.63 -16.50 -10.35
CA SER A 257 -9.09 -15.79 -11.51
C SER A 257 -9.03 -14.30 -11.20
N ILE A 258 -8.26 -13.56 -11.99
CA ILE A 258 -8.25 -12.10 -11.94
C ILE A 258 -8.91 -11.57 -13.20
N LYS A 259 -10.01 -10.84 -13.05
CA LYS A 259 -10.78 -10.23 -14.14
C LYS A 259 -10.89 -8.74 -13.89
N ASP A 260 -10.49 -7.93 -14.88
CA ASP A 260 -10.48 -6.47 -14.79
C ASP A 260 -9.73 -5.94 -13.54
N GLY A 261 -8.67 -6.66 -13.15
CA GLY A 261 -7.86 -6.38 -11.97
C GLY A 261 -8.57 -6.63 -10.63
N HIS A 262 -9.64 -7.42 -10.62
CA HIS A 262 -10.34 -7.86 -9.40
C HIS A 262 -10.30 -9.38 -9.25
N LEU A 263 -10.18 -9.85 -8.02
CA LEU A 263 -10.26 -11.27 -7.72
C LEU A 263 -11.69 -11.76 -7.98
N SER A 264 -11.80 -12.85 -8.73
CA SER A 264 -13.07 -13.50 -9.08
C SER A 264 -13.01 -14.97 -8.72
N TYR A 265 -14.13 -15.55 -8.29
CA TYR A 265 -14.30 -16.98 -8.06
C TYR A 265 -15.36 -17.53 -9.01
N ASN A 266 -15.01 -18.56 -9.79
CA ASN A 266 -15.86 -19.12 -10.85
C ASN A 266 -16.46 -18.05 -11.79
N GLY A 267 -15.68 -16.99 -12.01
CA GLY A 267 -16.05 -15.87 -12.85
C GLY A 267 -16.99 -14.83 -12.23
N SER A 268 -17.42 -15.01 -10.99
CA SER A 268 -18.18 -14.04 -10.18
C SER A 268 -17.26 -13.22 -9.28
N GLN A 269 -17.68 -11.99 -8.94
CA GLN A 269 -17.02 -11.08 -7.99
C GLN A 269 -17.92 -10.79 -6.76
N ASP A 270 -18.80 -11.72 -6.41
CA ASP A 270 -19.81 -11.58 -5.34
C ASP A 270 -19.20 -11.73 -3.93
N TRP A 271 -18.19 -10.90 -3.62
CA TRP A 271 -17.55 -10.89 -2.31
C TRP A 271 -18.30 -9.99 -1.33
N LYS A 272 -18.22 -10.34 -0.05
CA LYS A 272 -18.87 -9.63 1.05
C LYS A 272 -17.95 -9.50 2.24
N ALA A 273 -18.04 -8.33 2.89
CA ALA A 273 -17.54 -8.11 4.23
C ALA A 273 -18.67 -8.41 5.22
N CYS A 274 -18.60 -9.57 5.88
CA CYS A 274 -19.62 -10.04 6.83
C CYS A 274 -19.27 -9.62 8.25
N PRO A 275 -20.15 -8.92 8.99
CA PRO A 275 -19.91 -8.58 10.38
C PRO A 275 -19.61 -9.83 11.22
N SER A 276 -18.47 -9.82 11.92
CA SER A 276 -18.04 -10.89 12.83
C SER A 276 -17.69 -10.37 14.23
N GLY A 277 -17.94 -9.08 14.49
CA GLY A 277 -17.74 -8.38 15.75
C GLY A 277 -17.88 -6.87 15.56
N ASP A 278 -17.66 -6.10 16.63
CA ASP A 278 -17.74 -4.64 16.57
C ASP A 278 -16.67 -4.07 15.62
N ASN A 279 -17.11 -3.55 14.46
CA ASN A 279 -16.25 -3.08 13.38
C ASN A 279 -15.24 -4.11 12.86
N VAL A 280 -15.53 -5.40 13.03
CA VAL A 280 -14.73 -6.51 12.50
C VAL A 280 -15.55 -7.22 11.43
N PHE A 281 -14.93 -7.43 10.28
CA PHE A 281 -15.57 -8.08 9.14
C PHE A 281 -14.76 -9.28 8.68
N SER A 282 -15.45 -10.36 8.36
CA SER A 282 -14.92 -11.58 7.76
C SER A 282 -15.18 -11.57 6.25
N LEU A 283 -14.23 -12.08 5.47
CA LEU A 283 -14.36 -12.16 4.02
C LEU A 283 -15.16 -13.41 3.62
N SER A 284 -16.25 -13.19 2.89
CA SER A 284 -17.14 -14.25 2.41
C SER A 284 -17.53 -14.06 0.94
N ASN A 285 -17.94 -15.13 0.27
CA ASN A 285 -18.63 -15.08 -1.02
C ASN A 285 -20.13 -15.45 -0.94
N LYS A 286 -20.68 -15.53 0.27
CA LYS A 286 -22.10 -15.80 0.55
C LYS A 286 -22.73 -14.71 1.38
N GLU A 287 -24.04 -14.54 1.20
CA GLU A 287 -24.87 -13.62 1.98
C GLU A 287 -24.76 -13.85 3.49
N CYS A 288 -24.80 -12.75 4.22
CA CYS A 288 -24.78 -12.72 5.68
C CYS A 288 -25.56 -11.50 6.16
N THR A 289 -26.16 -11.59 7.35
CA THR A 289 -26.95 -10.49 7.91
C THR A 289 -26.06 -9.27 8.17
N GLY A 290 -26.39 -8.15 7.53
CA GLY A 290 -25.59 -6.91 7.64
C GLY A 290 -24.29 -6.93 6.82
N GLY A 291 -24.13 -7.89 5.91
CA GLY A 291 -23.01 -7.94 4.98
C GLY A 291 -22.96 -6.74 4.04
N ILE A 292 -21.74 -6.30 3.72
CA ILE A 292 -21.47 -5.25 2.74
C ILE A 292 -20.90 -5.91 1.49
N ASP A 293 -21.54 -5.72 0.34
CA ASP A 293 -20.99 -6.15 -0.96
C ASP A 293 -19.67 -5.45 -1.22
N ILE A 294 -18.62 -6.17 -1.60
CA ILE A 294 -17.32 -5.58 -1.92
C ILE A 294 -16.78 -6.16 -3.21
N ALA A 295 -16.10 -5.35 -4.00
CA ALA A 295 -15.18 -5.88 -5.00
C ALA A 295 -13.78 -6.01 -4.39
N LEU A 296 -13.04 -7.06 -4.75
CA LEU A 296 -11.67 -7.27 -4.27
C LEU A 296 -10.68 -6.85 -5.35
N LYS A 297 -10.17 -5.62 -5.27
CA LYS A 297 -9.18 -5.10 -6.21
C LYS A 297 -7.80 -5.69 -5.90
N VAL A 298 -7.15 -6.21 -6.93
CA VAL A 298 -5.76 -6.69 -6.87
C VAL A 298 -4.82 -5.50 -6.89
N VAL A 299 -3.88 -5.47 -5.94
CA VAL A 299 -2.81 -4.47 -5.87
C VAL A 299 -1.45 -5.18 -5.81
N THR A 300 -0.45 -4.67 -6.54
CA THR A 300 0.89 -5.25 -6.55
C THR A 300 1.65 -4.86 -5.29
N VAL A 301 2.19 -5.85 -4.56
CA VAL A 301 2.84 -5.71 -3.23
C VAL A 301 4.21 -6.36 -3.18
#